data_AF-A0A2T2P505-F1
#
_entry.id   AF-A0A2T2P505-F1
#
_cell.length_a   1.000
_cell.length_b   1.000
_cell.length_c   1.000
_cell.angle_alpha   90.00
_cell.angle_beta   90.00
_cell.angle_gamma   90.00
#
_symmetry.space_group_name_H-M   'P 1'
#
loop_
_entity.id
_entity.type
_entity.pdbx_description
1 polymer ?
#
loop_
_entity_poly.entity_id
_entity_poly.type
_entity_poly.pdbx_seq_one_letter_code
_entity_poly.pdbx_strand_id
1 'polypeptide(L)'
;MSDGLNDARAIRIAEIMTDFRNLQYYLSQLRASPTAEEYYLEGYSLLRQCQTEAQAILETPFAASSGAPGGDPEREKQQLRTIIIDAAVRRFQCQRAYLRAHAGLRWMNTRNSILRGQKPNASHLSQLQAADNTLRMELLSISDTYVENTLRSQDTSQGKWLAEDPTLAQIQQILMTR
;
A
#
# COMPACT_ATOMS: atom_id res chain seq x y z
N MET A 1 -26.67 19.11 -14.26
CA MET A 1 -27.15 17.89 -14.95
C MET A 1 -26.03 16.87 -14.83
N SER A 2 -26.30 15.66 -14.34
CA SER A 2 -25.29 14.61 -14.25
C SER A 2 -24.74 14.31 -15.64
N ASP A 3 -23.43 14.18 -15.74
CA ASP A 3 -22.68 13.90 -16.97
C ASP A 3 -22.86 12.48 -17.51
N GLY A 4 -23.73 11.67 -16.90
CA GLY A 4 -23.97 10.28 -17.30
C GLY A 4 -22.84 9.31 -16.95
N LEU A 5 -21.84 9.73 -16.16
CA LEU A 5 -20.66 8.91 -15.83
C LEU A 5 -20.74 8.23 -14.46
N ASN A 6 -21.90 8.24 -13.79
CA ASN A 6 -22.05 7.64 -12.45
C ASN A 6 -21.78 6.12 -12.47
N ASP A 7 -22.18 5.41 -13.52
CA ASP A 7 -21.87 3.98 -13.67
C ASP A 7 -20.35 3.74 -13.81
N ALA A 8 -19.66 4.58 -14.59
CA ALA A 8 -18.20 4.51 -14.73
C ALA A 8 -17.49 4.77 -13.39
N ARG A 9 -17.98 5.74 -12.60
CA ARG A 9 -17.48 6.01 -11.24
C ARG A 9 -17.72 4.82 -10.31
N ALA A 10 -18.90 4.21 -10.34
CA ALA A 10 -19.23 3.05 -9.51
C ALA A 10 -18.32 1.86 -9.84
N ILE A 11 -18.10 1.58 -11.13
CA ILE A 11 -17.15 0.55 -11.58
C ILE A 11 -15.74 0.88 -11.07
N ARG A 12 -15.29 2.12 -11.22
CA ARG A 12 -13.95 2.54 -10.78
C ARG A 12 -13.75 2.37 -9.28
N ILE A 13 -14.75 2.69 -8.47
CA ILE A 13 -14.74 2.43 -7.03
C ILE A 13 -14.56 0.94 -6.76
N ALA A 14 -15.33 0.08 -7.42
CA ALA A 14 -15.25 -1.37 -7.24
C ALA A 14 -13.85 -1.93 -7.58
N GLU A 15 -13.22 -1.43 -8.65
CA GLU A 15 -11.85 -1.79 -9.02
C GLU A 15 -10.84 -1.39 -7.93
N ILE A 16 -10.86 -0.13 -7.49
CA ILE A 16 -9.93 0.38 -6.46
C ILE A 16 -10.11 -0.40 -5.15
N MET A 17 -11.36 -0.65 -4.76
CA MET A 17 -11.68 -1.39 -3.52
C MET A 17 -11.28 -2.87 -3.60
N THR A 18 -11.34 -3.47 -4.78
CA THR A 18 -10.85 -4.84 -5.02
C THR A 18 -9.34 -4.90 -4.84
N ASP A 19 -8.61 -3.98 -5.45
CA ASP A 19 -7.15 -3.89 -5.33
C ASP A 19 -6.74 -3.62 -3.87
N PHE A 20 -7.41 -2.69 -3.19
CA PHE A 20 -7.20 -2.42 -1.77
C PHE A 20 -7.42 -3.67 -0.91
N ARG A 21 -8.52 -4.40 -1.11
CA ARG A 21 -8.81 -5.64 -0.38
C ARG A 21 -7.73 -6.70 -0.60
N ASN A 22 -7.24 -6.86 -1.83
CA ASN A 22 -6.20 -7.83 -2.15
C ASN A 22 -4.88 -7.49 -1.43
N LEU A 23 -4.50 -6.20 -1.41
CA LEU A 23 -3.33 -5.73 -0.69
C LEU A 23 -3.46 -5.94 0.82
N GLN A 24 -4.63 -5.61 1.38
CA GLN A 24 -4.94 -5.84 2.80
C GLN A 24 -4.85 -7.32 3.18
N TYR A 25 -5.43 -8.19 2.35
CA TYR A 25 -5.34 -9.63 2.56
C TYR A 25 -3.89 -10.09 2.61
N TYR A 26 -3.06 -9.69 1.64
CA TYR A 26 -1.63 -10.02 1.63
C TYR A 26 -0.91 -9.52 2.89
N LEU A 27 -1.10 -8.26 3.26
CA LEU A 27 -0.44 -7.65 4.42
C LEU A 27 -0.85 -8.33 5.73
N SER A 28 -2.12 -8.72 5.88
CA SER A 28 -2.62 -9.46 7.05
C SER A 28 -2.02 -10.88 7.17
N GLN A 29 -1.60 -11.45 6.04
CA GLN A 29 -0.99 -12.78 5.97
C GLN A 29 0.51 -12.78 6.15
N LEU A 30 1.15 -11.61 6.29
CA LEU A 30 2.58 -11.58 6.62
C LEU A 30 2.83 -12.40 7.90
N ARG A 31 3.78 -13.32 7.80
CA ARG A 31 4.24 -14.16 8.91
C ARG A 31 5.75 -14.03 8.96
N ALA A 32 6.23 -13.32 9.96
CA ALA A 32 7.64 -13.31 10.33
C ALA A 32 7.75 -13.87 11.74
N SER A 33 8.64 -14.84 11.94
CA SER A 33 8.85 -15.48 13.23
C SER A 33 10.29 -15.26 13.69
N PRO A 34 10.68 -14.02 14.01
CA PRO A 34 12.02 -13.73 14.50
C PRO A 34 12.24 -14.39 15.86
N THR A 35 13.48 -14.79 16.13
CA THR A 35 13.90 -15.10 17.49
C THR A 35 13.95 -13.83 18.36
N ALA A 36 14.07 -13.97 19.68
CA ALA A 36 14.19 -12.83 20.59
C ALA A 36 15.40 -11.93 20.25
N GLU A 37 16.52 -12.54 19.84
CA GLU A 37 17.75 -11.83 19.42
C GLU A 37 17.54 -11.05 18.11
N GLU A 38 16.63 -11.52 17.25
CA GLU A 38 16.39 -10.94 15.92
C GLU A 38 15.23 -9.95 15.88
N TYR A 39 14.43 -9.87 16.95
CA TYR A 39 13.19 -9.12 16.98
C TYR A 39 13.38 -7.67 16.52
N TYR A 40 14.46 -7.01 16.94
CA TYR A 40 14.76 -5.61 16.62
C TYR A 40 15.54 -5.39 15.33
N LEU A 41 15.88 -6.44 14.59
CA LEU A 41 16.55 -6.27 13.29
C LEU A 41 15.64 -5.50 12.33
N GLU A 42 16.28 -4.69 11.49
CA GLU A 42 15.62 -3.71 10.61
C GLU A 42 14.50 -4.33 9.78
N GLY A 43 14.77 -5.44 9.08
CA GLY A 43 13.76 -6.09 8.23
C GLY A 43 12.59 -6.69 9.00
N TYR A 44 12.80 -7.22 10.21
CA TYR A 44 11.71 -7.74 11.04
C TYR A 44 10.86 -6.62 11.64
N SER A 45 11.50 -5.52 12.06
CA SER A 45 10.81 -4.32 12.51
C SER A 45 9.98 -3.69 11.38
N LEU A 46 10.53 -3.64 10.17
CA LEU A 46 9.84 -3.18 8.97
C LEU A 46 8.59 -4.01 8.66
N LEU A 47 8.70 -5.34 8.66
CA LEU A 47 7.56 -6.22 8.36
C LEU A 47 6.39 -6.00 9.34
N ARG A 48 6.70 -5.87 10.64
CA ARG A 48 5.68 -5.53 11.65
C ARG A 48 5.10 -4.14 11.41
N GLN A 49 5.93 -3.15 11.10
CA GLN A 49 5.46 -1.80 10.77
C GLN A 49 4.48 -1.82 9.59
N CYS A 50 4.76 -2.60 8.54
CA CYS A 50 3.85 -2.71 7.40
C CYS A 50 2.50 -3.35 7.78
N GLN A 51 2.48 -4.32 8.69
CA GLN A 51 1.23 -4.88 9.22
C GLN A 51 0.45 -3.87 10.04
N THR A 52 1.13 -3.13 10.93
CA THR A 52 0.50 -2.08 11.73
C THR A 52 -0.03 -0.95 10.84
N GLU A 53 0.70 -0.53 9.81
CA GLU A 53 0.26 0.47 8.83
C GLU A 53 -0.99 -0.03 8.09
N ALA A 54 -1.00 -1.29 7.63
CA ALA A 54 -2.16 -1.89 6.97
C ALA A 54 -3.42 -1.88 7.86
N GLN A 55 -3.25 -2.26 9.13
CA GLN A 55 -4.34 -2.27 10.11
C GLN A 55 -4.86 -0.85 10.39
N ALA A 56 -3.98 0.13 10.57
CA ALA A 56 -4.37 1.52 10.79
C ALA A 56 -5.19 2.10 9.61
N ILE A 57 -4.86 1.71 8.37
CA ILE A 57 -5.61 2.11 7.17
C ILE A 57 -7.04 1.52 7.18
N LEU A 58 -7.24 0.30 7.70
CA LEU A 58 -8.58 -0.29 7.85
C LEU A 58 -9.41 0.43 8.91
N GLU A 59 -8.78 0.82 10.02
CA GLU A 59 -9.44 1.48 11.14
C GLU A 59 -9.81 2.94 10.85
N THR A 60 -9.19 3.55 9.83
CA THR A 60 -9.49 4.92 9.41
C THR A 60 -10.93 5.03 8.89
N PRO A 61 -11.79 5.90 9.46
CA PRO A 61 -13.16 6.11 8.98
C PRO A 61 -13.20 6.60 7.53
N PHE A 62 -14.28 6.28 6.82
CA PHE A 62 -14.48 6.75 5.45
C PHE A 62 -14.86 8.23 5.43
N ALA A 63 -14.20 9.03 4.59
CA ALA A 63 -14.39 10.49 4.55
C ALA A 63 -15.70 10.95 3.86
N ALA A 64 -16.56 10.05 3.38
CA ALA A 64 -17.81 10.46 2.72
C ALA A 64 -18.90 10.85 3.71
N SER A 65 -19.64 11.89 3.34
CA SER A 65 -20.85 12.33 4.03
C SER A 65 -21.91 11.23 4.07
N SER A 66 -22.47 10.98 5.25
CA SER A 66 -23.47 9.94 5.55
C SER A 66 -24.90 10.22 5.03
N GLY A 67 -25.09 11.22 4.17
CA GLY A 67 -26.42 11.57 3.63
C GLY A 67 -26.71 10.88 2.30
N ALA A 68 -27.82 10.13 2.22
CA ALA A 68 -28.30 9.59 0.95
C ALA A 68 -28.54 10.74 -0.06
N PRO A 69 -28.16 10.58 -1.35
CA PRO A 69 -28.26 11.65 -2.33
C PRO A 69 -29.69 12.00 -2.71
N GLY A 70 -30.71 11.33 -2.15
CA GLY A 70 -32.12 11.69 -2.35
C GLY A 70 -32.61 11.58 -3.79
N GLY A 71 -31.89 10.84 -4.64
CA GLY A 71 -32.16 10.74 -6.08
C GLY A 71 -31.64 11.92 -6.90
N ASP A 72 -30.87 12.85 -6.32
CA ASP A 72 -30.21 13.94 -7.05
C ASP A 72 -28.92 13.41 -7.73
N PRO A 73 -28.88 13.35 -9.07
CA PRO A 73 -27.73 12.82 -9.80
C PRO A 73 -26.43 13.62 -9.62
N GLU A 74 -26.53 14.92 -9.32
CA GLU A 74 -25.34 15.76 -9.10
C GLU A 74 -24.74 15.51 -7.71
N ARG A 75 -25.61 15.34 -6.71
CA ARG A 75 -25.19 14.95 -5.36
C ARG A 75 -24.59 13.55 -5.34
N GLU A 76 -25.16 12.62 -6.09
CA GLU A 76 -24.61 11.28 -6.27
C GLU A 76 -23.21 11.34 -6.92
N LYS A 77 -23.04 12.13 -7.99
CA LYS A 77 -21.74 12.36 -8.61
C LYS A 77 -20.71 12.86 -7.60
N GLN A 78 -21.04 13.85 -6.78
CA GLN A 78 -20.13 14.39 -5.76
C GLN A 78 -19.75 13.34 -4.71
N GLN A 79 -20.72 12.52 -4.29
CA GLN A 79 -20.49 11.43 -3.37
C GLN A 79 -19.54 10.38 -3.97
N LEU A 80 -19.78 9.94 -5.21
CA LEU A 80 -18.93 8.96 -5.91
C LEU A 80 -17.49 9.47 -6.08
N ARG A 81 -17.31 10.75 -6.43
CA ARG A 81 -15.98 11.37 -6.51
C ARG A 81 -15.24 11.37 -5.18
N THR A 82 -15.95 11.72 -4.10
CA THR A 82 -15.39 11.64 -2.74
C THR A 82 -14.98 10.21 -2.40
N ILE A 83 -15.78 9.23 -2.80
CA ILE A 83 -15.48 7.81 -2.57
C ILE A 83 -14.23 7.37 -3.35
N ILE A 84 -14.11 7.74 -4.63
CA ILE A 84 -12.93 7.45 -5.46
C ILE A 84 -11.66 7.98 -4.79
N ILE A 85 -11.70 9.23 -4.33
CA ILE A 85 -10.54 9.88 -3.70
C ILE A 85 -10.12 9.13 -2.42
N ASP A 86 -11.05 8.84 -1.51
CA ASP A 86 -10.73 8.12 -0.27
C ASP A 86 -10.20 6.71 -0.54
N ALA A 87 -10.86 5.97 -1.44
CA ALA A 87 -10.45 4.62 -1.83
C ALA A 87 -9.06 4.62 -2.47
N ALA A 88 -8.76 5.59 -3.34
CA ALA A 88 -7.45 5.73 -3.99
C ALA A 88 -6.34 6.03 -2.98
N VAL A 89 -6.60 6.90 -2.00
CA VAL A 89 -5.64 7.20 -0.90
C VAL A 89 -5.34 5.93 -0.10
N ARG A 90 -6.35 5.14 0.27
CA ARG A 90 -6.16 3.88 0.99
C ARG A 90 -5.38 2.85 0.16
N ARG A 91 -5.73 2.69 -1.12
CA ARG A 91 -5.02 1.80 -2.04
C ARG A 91 -3.56 2.21 -2.17
N PHE A 92 -3.28 3.51 -2.29
CA PHE A 92 -1.92 4.04 -2.35
C PHE A 92 -1.10 3.70 -1.10
N GLN A 93 -1.64 3.96 0.10
CA GLN A 93 -0.95 3.64 1.35
C GLN A 93 -0.69 2.13 1.47
N CYS A 94 -1.67 1.29 1.15
CA CYS A 94 -1.50 -0.16 1.16
C CYS A 94 -0.51 -0.65 0.12
N GLN A 95 -0.48 -0.08 -1.08
CA GLN A 95 0.50 -0.45 -2.10
C GLN A 95 1.92 -0.12 -1.63
N ARG A 96 2.11 1.04 -0.99
CA ARG A 96 3.40 1.41 -0.41
C ARG A 96 3.81 0.44 0.70
N ALA A 97 2.92 0.12 1.63
CA ALA A 97 3.17 -0.87 2.67
C ALA A 97 3.48 -2.26 2.08
N TYR A 98 2.77 -2.67 1.03
CA TYR A 98 2.99 -3.92 0.30
C TYR A 98 4.39 -4.01 -0.32
N LEU A 99 4.82 -2.97 -1.04
CA LEU A 99 6.15 -2.92 -1.64
C LEU A 99 7.26 -2.99 -0.58
N ARG A 100 7.09 -2.24 0.52
CA ARG A 100 8.02 -2.26 1.67
C ARG A 100 8.05 -3.64 2.34
N ALA A 101 6.90 -4.28 2.52
CA ALA A 101 6.82 -5.62 3.09
C ALA A 101 7.52 -6.66 2.19
N HIS A 102 7.37 -6.55 0.87
CA HIS A 102 8.03 -7.45 -0.07
C HIS A 102 9.57 -7.31 -0.02
N ALA A 103 10.08 -6.10 0.19
CA ALA A 103 11.51 -5.86 0.45
C ALA A 103 11.96 -6.53 1.76
N GLY A 104 11.18 -6.36 2.83
CA GLY A 104 11.42 -7.04 4.11
C GLY A 104 11.44 -8.56 4.00
N LEU A 105 10.54 -9.15 3.22
CA LEU A 105 10.50 -10.61 2.98
C LEU A 105 11.72 -11.10 2.20
N ARG A 106 12.14 -10.36 1.15
CA ARG A 106 13.38 -10.68 0.42
C ARG A 106 14.60 -10.62 1.33
N TRP A 107 14.69 -9.59 2.17
CA TRP A 107 15.75 -9.48 3.17
C TRP A 107 15.74 -10.68 4.13
N MET A 108 14.58 -11.04 4.67
CA MET A 108 14.42 -12.18 5.58
C MET A 108 14.85 -13.50 4.92
N ASN A 109 14.41 -13.73 3.68
CA ASN A 109 14.78 -14.92 2.93
C ASN A 109 16.29 -14.98 2.62
N THR A 110 16.89 -13.83 2.27
CA THR A 110 18.33 -13.71 2.03
C THR A 110 19.11 -14.02 3.31
N ARG A 111 18.71 -13.45 4.44
CA ARG A 111 19.30 -13.71 5.75
C ARG A 111 19.21 -15.19 6.12
N ASN A 112 18.05 -15.81 5.95
CA ASN A 112 17.85 -17.23 6.22
C ASN A 112 18.75 -18.11 5.35
N SER A 113 18.95 -17.74 4.08
CA SER A 113 19.85 -18.44 3.15
C SER A 113 21.32 -18.29 3.52
N ILE A 114 21.74 -17.14 4.07
CA ILE A 114 23.11 -16.91 4.55
C ILE A 114 23.37 -17.75 5.81
N LEU A 115 22.45 -17.69 6.77
CA LEU A 115 22.62 -18.34 8.07
C LEU A 115 22.42 -19.86 8.02
N ARG A 116 21.53 -20.35 7.14
CA ARG A 116 21.19 -21.79 7.02
C ARG A 116 20.87 -22.45 8.37
N GLY A 117 20.21 -21.71 9.27
CA GLY A 117 19.86 -22.14 10.63
C GLY A 117 20.98 -22.00 11.67
N GLN A 118 22.17 -21.54 11.30
CA GLN A 118 23.25 -21.27 12.23
C GLN A 118 23.14 -19.87 12.85
N LYS A 119 23.77 -19.68 14.02
CA LYS A 119 23.92 -18.34 14.59
C LYS A 119 24.86 -17.48 13.73
N PRO A 120 24.61 -16.16 13.61
CA PRO A 120 25.55 -15.24 12.97
C PRO A 120 26.95 -15.35 13.59
N ASN A 121 27.98 -15.39 12.75
CA ASN A 121 29.39 -15.42 13.15
C ASN A 121 30.24 -14.61 12.15
N ALA A 122 31.54 -14.50 12.40
CA ALA A 122 32.44 -13.67 11.58
C ALA A 122 32.41 -14.01 10.08
N SER A 123 32.18 -15.28 9.71
CA SER A 123 32.11 -15.69 8.30
C SER A 123 30.83 -15.20 7.59
N HIS A 124 29.77 -14.90 8.34
CA HIS A 124 28.50 -14.41 7.80
C HIS A 124 28.43 -12.89 7.69
N LEU A 125 29.30 -12.17 8.42
CA LEU A 125 29.13 -10.74 8.69
C LEU A 125 29.03 -9.88 7.42
N SER A 126 29.94 -10.08 6.46
CA SER A 126 29.96 -9.31 5.22
C SER A 126 28.70 -9.53 4.36
N GLN A 127 28.20 -10.76 4.31
CA GLN A 127 27.00 -11.11 3.55
C GLN A 127 25.74 -10.55 4.22
N LEU A 128 25.66 -10.60 5.56
CA LEU A 128 24.55 -10.01 6.30
C LEU A 128 24.52 -8.49 6.13
N GLN A 129 25.68 -7.82 6.19
CA GLN A 129 25.77 -6.38 5.92
C GLN A 129 25.35 -6.04 4.49
N ALA A 130 25.71 -6.86 3.51
CA ALA A 130 25.25 -6.68 2.13
C ALA A 130 23.73 -6.83 1.99
N ALA A 131 23.12 -7.77 2.70
CA ALA A 131 21.67 -7.94 2.75
C ALA A 131 20.97 -6.70 3.36
N ASP A 132 21.50 -6.18 4.47
CA ASP A 132 20.99 -4.96 5.11
C ASP A 132 21.10 -3.74 4.17
N ASN A 133 22.24 -3.58 3.50
CA ASN A 133 22.43 -2.49 2.54
C ASN A 133 21.49 -2.61 1.35
N THR A 134 21.26 -3.83 0.84
CA THR A 134 20.30 -4.08 -0.24
C THR A 134 18.89 -3.69 0.18
N LEU A 135 18.47 -4.05 1.40
CA LEU A 135 17.17 -3.64 1.94
C LEU A 135 17.04 -2.11 1.97
N ARG A 136 18.04 -1.40 2.50
CA ARG A 136 18.00 0.07 2.58
C ARG A 136 17.92 0.72 1.19
N MET A 137 18.73 0.27 0.25
CA MET A 137 18.69 0.78 -1.13
C MET A 137 17.35 0.53 -1.80
N GLU A 138 16.75 -0.64 -1.56
CA GLU A 138 15.41 -0.95 -2.06
C GLU A 138 14.35 -0.04 -1.42
N LEU A 139 14.38 0.16 -0.10
CA LEU A 139 13.44 1.07 0.57
C LEU A 139 13.57 2.51 0.09
N LEU A 140 14.79 3.00 -0.17
CA LEU A 140 15.02 4.33 -0.75
C LEU A 140 14.43 4.47 -2.15
N SER A 141 14.37 3.38 -2.91
CA SER A 141 13.77 3.37 -4.26
C SER A 141 12.24 3.41 -4.25
N ILE A 142 11.60 2.98 -3.15
CA ILE A 142 10.14 2.99 -2.99
C ILE A 142 9.69 4.41 -2.59
N SER A 143 9.76 5.33 -3.54
CA SER A 143 9.22 6.68 -3.42
C SER A 143 7.72 6.72 -3.68
N ASP A 144 7.05 7.77 -3.21
CA ASP A 144 5.63 8.00 -3.50
C ASP A 144 5.35 8.05 -5.02
N THR A 145 6.26 8.63 -5.81
CA THR A 145 6.19 8.64 -7.27
C THR A 145 6.30 7.23 -7.86
N TYR A 146 7.18 6.39 -7.31
CA TYR A 146 7.28 4.99 -7.74
C TYR A 146 5.99 4.21 -7.46
N VAL A 147 5.39 4.42 -6.29
CA VAL A 147 4.11 3.80 -5.91
C VAL A 147 3.00 4.23 -6.86
N GLU A 148 2.85 5.53 -7.12
CA GLU A 148 1.80 6.06 -8.01
C GLU A 148 1.98 5.56 -9.45
N ASN A 149 3.20 5.63 -9.98
CA ASN A 149 3.50 5.12 -11.33
C ASN A 149 3.18 3.62 -11.46
N THR A 150 3.47 2.82 -10.42
CA THR A 150 3.15 1.39 -10.40
C THR A 150 1.64 1.16 -10.52
N LEU A 151 0.83 1.87 -9.71
CA LEU A 151 -0.63 1.76 -9.75
C LEU A 151 -1.21 2.28 -11.08
N ARG A 152 -0.73 3.43 -11.53
CA ARG A 152 -1.20 4.10 -12.75
C ARG A 152 -0.90 3.27 -13.99
N SER A 153 0.31 2.73 -14.10
CA SER A 153 0.71 1.90 -15.24
C SER A 153 -0.09 0.60 -15.30
N GLN A 154 -0.33 -0.05 -14.15
CA GLN A 154 -1.18 -1.23 -14.06
C GLN A 154 -2.61 -0.91 -14.55
N ASP A 155 -3.23 0.14 -14.01
CA ASP A 155 -4.59 0.50 -14.36
C ASP A 155 -4.74 0.91 -15.83
N THR A 156 -3.76 1.64 -16.36
CA THR A 156 -3.71 2.03 -17.78
C THR A 156 -3.57 0.81 -18.68
N SER A 157 -2.71 -0.15 -18.31
CA SER A 157 -2.52 -1.39 -19.07
C SER A 157 -3.79 -2.26 -19.13
N GLN A 158 -4.67 -2.11 -18.15
CA GLN A 158 -5.96 -2.80 -18.06
C GLN A 158 -7.10 -2.01 -18.72
N GLY A 159 -6.84 -0.81 -19.26
CA GLY A 159 -7.86 0.01 -19.91
C GLY A 159 -8.91 0.57 -18.95
N LYS A 160 -8.59 0.69 -17.65
CA LYS A 160 -9.53 1.21 -16.64
C LYS A 160 -9.85 2.69 -16.88
N TRP A 161 -11.00 3.15 -16.38
CA TRP A 161 -11.39 4.56 -16.45
C TRP A 161 -10.74 5.37 -15.32
N LEU A 162 -9.84 6.29 -15.67
CA LEU A 162 -8.99 7.02 -14.70
C LEU A 162 -9.25 8.53 -14.64
N ALA A 163 -10.27 9.02 -15.33
CA ALA A 163 -10.47 10.45 -15.55
C ALA A 163 -10.65 11.27 -14.26
N GLU A 164 -11.11 10.63 -13.18
CA GLU A 164 -11.37 11.27 -11.89
C GLU A 164 -10.51 10.73 -10.74
N ASP A 165 -9.51 9.92 -11.05
CA ASP A 165 -8.55 9.50 -10.04
C ASP A 165 -7.78 10.71 -9.49
N PRO A 166 -7.48 10.74 -8.19
CA PRO A 166 -6.67 11.82 -7.63
C PRO A 166 -5.23 11.77 -8.18
N THR A 167 -4.63 12.95 -8.31
CA THR A 167 -3.19 13.07 -8.62
C THR A 167 -2.35 12.72 -7.39
N LEU A 168 -1.07 12.43 -7.59
CA LEU A 168 -0.15 12.18 -6.47
C LEU A 168 -0.14 13.35 -5.47
N ALA A 169 -0.13 14.59 -5.96
CA ALA A 169 -0.14 15.78 -5.11
C ALA A 169 -1.41 15.87 -4.25
N GLN A 170 -2.57 15.50 -4.79
CA GLN A 170 -3.82 15.45 -4.02
C GLN A 170 -3.78 14.36 -2.95
N ILE A 171 -3.26 13.16 -3.28
CA ILE A 171 -3.07 12.08 -2.32
C ILE A 171 -2.16 12.54 -1.17
N GLN A 172 -1.00 13.13 -1.49
CA GLN A 172 -0.05 13.63 -0.50
C GLN A 172 -0.66 14.70 0.40
N GLN A 173 -1.40 15.65 -0.17
CA GLN A 173 -2.08 16.68 0.61
C GLN A 173 -3.09 16.08 1.59
N ILE A 174 -3.88 15.09 1.17
CA ILE A 174 -4.84 14.41 2.04
C ILE A 174 -4.11 13.70 3.19
N LEU A 175 -3.01 13.00 2.89
CA LEU A 175 -2.20 12.31 3.90
C LEU A 175 -1.58 13.26 4.93
N MET A 176 -1.25 14.50 4.55
CA MET A 176 -0.72 15.52 5.48
C MET A 176 -1.79 16.09 6.41
N THR A 177 -3.06 16.04 6.02
CA THR A 177 -4.19 16.62 6.77
C THR A 177 -4.93 15.62 7.66
N ARG A 178 -4.52 14.34 7.63
CA ARG A 178 -5.15 13.25 8.39
C ARG A 178 -4.52 13.04 9.75
#